data_AF-A0A382J9U8-F1
#
_entry.id   AF-A0A382J9U8-F1
#
_cell.length_a   1.000
_cell.length_b   1.000
_cell.length_c   1.000
_cell.angle_alpha   90.00
_cell.angle_beta   90.00
_cell.angle_gamma   90.00
#
_symmetry.space_group_name_H-M   'P 1'
#
loop_
_entity.id
_entity.type
_entity.pdbx_description
1 polymer ?
#
loop_
_entity_poly.entity_id
_entity_poly.type
_entity_poly.pdbx_seq_one_letter_code
_entity_poly.pdbx_strand_id
1 'polypeptide(L)'
;VLPAAGYQMDRLLQLMDVVESDLSPTACVECRAKPRMHLNPEFVEEHCRRDEHLFMLVMHELYHVILGHTRLFDRVTSLHNLVFDAVINSMLCHEFPEPVYSEFFCKLNDWDSFPGRLLRPPP
;
A
#
# COMPACT_ATOMS: atom_id res chain seq x y z
N VAL A 1 9.95 8.15 23.73
CA VAL A 1 8.91 9.16 24.01
C VAL A 1 9.05 10.24 22.95
N LEU A 2 8.13 10.32 22.00
CA LEU A 2 8.09 11.42 21.03
C LEU A 2 7.64 12.70 21.76
N PRO A 3 8.26 13.87 21.54
CA PRO A 3 7.81 15.11 22.17
C PRO A 3 6.45 15.51 21.58
N ALA A 4 5.38 15.20 22.31
CA ALA A 4 4.01 15.19 21.82
C ALA A 4 3.24 16.52 21.97
N ALA A 5 3.91 17.68 21.98
CA ALA A 5 3.24 18.93 22.33
C ALA A 5 3.67 20.13 21.46
N GLY A 6 3.75 19.93 20.15
CA GLY A 6 3.95 21.03 19.19
C GLY A 6 2.96 20.92 18.04
N TYR A 7 2.51 22.07 17.53
CA TYR A 7 1.64 22.17 16.35
C TYR A 7 2.12 21.33 15.17
N GLN A 8 3.43 21.10 15.04
CA GLN A 8 4.00 20.25 13.99
C GLN A 8 3.61 18.77 14.12
N MET A 9 3.46 18.23 15.32
CA MET A 9 3.07 16.82 15.53
C MET A 9 1.59 16.61 15.21
N ASP A 10 0.72 17.53 15.63
CA ASP A 10 -0.71 17.49 15.26
C ASP A 10 -0.91 17.60 13.75
N ARG A 11 -0.09 18.42 13.07
CA ARG A 11 -0.10 18.51 11.61
C ARG A 11 0.48 17.28 10.93
N LEU A 12 1.53 16.67 11.49
CA LEU A 12 2.09 15.40 11.01
C LEU A 12 1.04 14.28 11.08
N LEU A 13 0.31 14.18 12.20
CA LEU A 13 -0.77 13.20 12.39
C LEU A 13 -2.01 13.49 11.53
N GLN A 14 -2.15 14.71 11.01
CA GLN A 14 -3.21 15.09 10.06
C GLN A 14 -2.83 14.89 8.59
N LEU A 15 -1.62 14.41 8.28
CA LEU A 15 -1.16 14.27 6.90
C LEU A 15 -2.02 13.33 6.06
N MET A 16 -2.62 12.32 6.69
CA MET A 16 -3.48 11.36 6.02
C MET A 16 -4.53 10.84 7.01
N ASP A 17 -5.74 10.59 6.52
CA ASP A 17 -6.77 9.86 7.25
C ASP A 17 -6.71 8.37 6.90
N VAL A 18 -7.04 7.48 7.84
CA VAL A 18 -7.21 6.05 7.57
C VAL A 18 -8.64 5.67 7.96
N VAL A 19 -9.40 5.14 7.02
CA VAL A 19 -10.81 4.81 7.20
C VAL A 19 -11.12 3.41 6.68
N GLU A 20 -11.99 2.69 7.37
CA GLU A 20 -12.56 1.46 6.85
C GLU A 20 -13.60 1.78 5.77
N SER A 21 -13.54 1.07 4.64
CA SER A 21 -14.40 1.34 3.49
C SER A 21 -14.39 0.20 2.47
N ASP A 22 -15.53 -0.01 1.81
CA ASP A 22 -15.75 -0.95 0.71
C ASP A 22 -15.53 -0.32 -0.69
N LEU A 23 -14.95 0.88 -0.75
CA LEU A 23 -14.72 1.62 -2.00
C LEU A 23 -13.84 0.86 -3.01
N SER A 24 -12.93 0.03 -2.48
CA SER A 24 -12.08 -0.89 -3.23
C SER A 24 -12.27 -2.30 -2.66
N PRO A 25 -12.16 -3.38 -3.46
CA PRO A 25 -12.13 -4.74 -2.94
C PRO A 25 -10.91 -5.02 -2.06
N THR A 26 -9.91 -4.13 -2.02
CA THR A 26 -8.66 -4.31 -1.28
C THR A 26 -8.35 -3.10 -0.37
N ALA A 27 -7.43 -2.24 -0.77
CA ALA A 27 -7.25 -0.90 -0.23
C ALA A 27 -7.19 0.10 -1.38
N CYS A 28 -7.27 1.38 -1.07
CA CYS A 28 -6.93 2.45 -2.01
C CYS A 28 -6.64 3.76 -1.28
N VAL A 29 -5.97 4.68 -1.96
CA VAL A 29 -5.73 6.03 -1.45
C VAL A 29 -6.37 7.11 -2.31
N GLU A 30 -7.19 7.96 -1.68
CA GLU A 30 -7.73 9.16 -2.30
C GLU A 30 -6.69 10.28 -2.31
N CYS A 31 -6.53 10.94 -3.45
CA CYS A 31 -5.56 12.03 -3.61
C CYS A 31 -6.23 13.40 -3.60
N ARG A 32 -6.76 13.75 -2.43
CA ARG A 32 -7.32 15.08 -2.12
C ARG A 32 -6.27 15.95 -1.39
N ALA A 33 -6.62 17.20 -1.08
CA ALA A 33 -5.77 18.11 -0.30
C ALA A 33 -5.34 17.52 1.07
N LYS A 34 -6.20 16.69 1.68
CA LYS A 34 -5.86 15.75 2.76
C LYS A 34 -6.11 14.33 2.24
N PRO A 35 -5.07 13.52 1.94
CA PRO A 35 -5.23 12.14 1.51
C PRO A 35 -6.02 11.29 2.51
N ARG A 36 -6.79 10.33 2.00
CA ARG A 36 -7.48 9.32 2.81
C ARG A 36 -7.14 7.93 2.29
N MET A 37 -6.66 7.06 3.16
CA MET A 37 -6.45 5.66 2.88
C MET A 37 -7.70 4.89 3.31
N HIS A 38 -8.27 4.17 2.36
CA HIS A 38 -9.44 3.32 2.53
C HIS A 38 -8.97 1.88 2.63
N LEU A 39 -9.28 1.22 3.74
CA LEU A 39 -8.98 -0.18 3.97
C LEU A 39 -10.29 -0.99 3.94
N ASN A 40 -10.36 -2.01 3.10
CA ASN A 40 -11.50 -2.93 3.12
C ASN A 40 -11.34 -3.91 4.29
N PRO A 41 -12.25 -3.89 5.29
CA PRO A 41 -12.13 -4.75 6.47
C PRO A 41 -12.18 -6.23 6.13
N GLU A 42 -12.95 -6.65 5.12
CA GLU A 42 -13.03 -8.05 4.69
C GLU A 42 -11.70 -8.51 4.10
N PHE A 43 -11.07 -7.68 3.25
CA PHE A 43 -9.76 -7.97 2.68
C PHE A 43 -8.67 -8.05 3.76
N VAL A 44 -8.69 -7.12 4.72
CA VAL A 44 -7.75 -7.10 5.84
C VAL A 44 -7.92 -8.36 6.69
N GLU A 45 -9.14 -8.74 7.04
CA GLU A 45 -9.40 -9.96 7.82
C GLU A 45 -8.95 -11.23 7.07
N GLU A 46 -9.17 -11.28 5.75
CA GLU A 46 -8.81 -12.44 4.93
C GLU A 46 -7.29 -12.60 4.77
N HIS A 47 -6.60 -11.52 4.42
CA HIS A 47 -5.21 -11.55 3.95
C HIS A 47 -4.18 -11.04 4.98
N CYS A 48 -4.57 -10.15 5.89
CA CYS A 48 -3.65 -9.54 6.87
C CYS A 48 -3.64 -10.31 8.21
N ARG A 49 -3.20 -11.57 8.18
CA ARG A 49 -3.08 -12.44 9.37
C ARG A 49 -2.00 -12.03 10.38
N ARG A 50 -1.15 -11.07 10.04
CA ARG A 50 -0.08 -10.54 10.88
C ARG A 50 0.02 -9.04 10.73
N ASP A 51 0.58 -8.37 11.72
CA ASP A 51 0.82 -6.92 11.70
C ASP A 51 1.71 -6.52 10.51
N GLU A 52 2.66 -7.36 10.13
CA GLU A 52 3.53 -7.14 8.98
C GLU A 52 2.76 -7.12 7.66
N HIS A 53 1.71 -7.93 7.50
CA HIS A 53 0.90 -7.91 6.28
C HIS A 53 0.12 -6.59 6.16
N LEU A 54 -0.51 -6.15 7.26
CA LEU A 54 -1.23 -4.88 7.30
C LEU A 54 -0.26 -3.71 7.08
N PHE A 55 0.93 -3.78 7.68
CA PHE A 55 2.00 -2.82 7.45
C PHE A 55 2.37 -2.74 5.97
N MET A 56 2.59 -3.87 5.28
CA MET A 56 2.92 -3.89 3.86
C MET A 56 1.79 -3.33 2.99
N LEU A 57 0.53 -3.63 3.30
CA LEU A 57 -0.64 -3.05 2.62
C LEU A 57 -0.68 -1.52 2.79
N VAL A 58 -0.54 -1.02 4.02
CA VAL A 58 -0.54 0.42 4.31
C VAL A 58 0.62 1.12 3.63
N MET A 59 1.82 0.53 3.68
CA MET A 59 3.01 1.09 3.04
C MET A 59 2.87 1.10 1.51
N HIS A 60 2.27 0.06 0.91
CA HIS A 60 1.98 0.01 -0.52
C HIS A 60 1.09 1.18 -0.95
N GLU A 61 -0.03 1.38 -0.26
CA GLU A 61 -0.94 2.49 -0.54
C GLU A 61 -0.31 3.87 -0.27
N LEU A 62 0.54 3.98 0.75
CA LEU A 62 1.26 5.22 1.03
C LEU A 62 2.27 5.54 -0.09
N TYR A 63 2.94 4.53 -0.63
CA TYR A 63 3.88 4.71 -1.74
C TYR A 63 3.18 5.15 -3.04
N HIS A 64 1.91 4.78 -3.26
CA HIS A 64 1.10 5.35 -4.34
C HIS A 64 0.97 6.88 -4.23
N VAL A 65 0.88 7.41 -3.00
CA VAL A 65 0.87 8.86 -2.74
C VAL A 65 2.26 9.46 -2.93
N ILE A 66 3.29 8.87 -2.32
CA ILE A 66 4.67 9.40 -2.32
C ILE A 66 5.23 9.48 -3.73
N LEU A 67 5.05 8.42 -4.53
CA LEU A 67 5.51 8.36 -5.91
C LEU A 67 4.62 9.16 -6.86
N GLY A 68 3.52 9.76 -6.35
CA GLY A 68 2.64 10.61 -7.12
C GLY A 68 1.89 9.87 -8.22
N HIS A 69 1.70 8.55 -8.10
CA HIS A 69 1.08 7.72 -9.13
C HIS A 69 -0.30 8.26 -9.56
N THR A 70 -1.05 8.82 -8.63
CA THR A 70 -2.37 9.43 -8.82
C THR A 70 -2.34 10.89 -9.33
N ARG A 71 -1.17 11.53 -9.38
CA ARG A 71 -0.98 12.92 -9.85
C ARG A 71 -0.16 13.01 -11.13
N LEU A 72 0.67 12.01 -11.43
CA LEU A 72 1.55 11.98 -12.59
C LEU A 72 0.79 11.70 -13.90
N PHE A 73 -0.41 11.13 -13.84
CA PHE A 73 -1.24 10.83 -15.01
C PHE A 73 -2.65 11.36 -14.84
N ASP A 74 -3.11 12.18 -15.79
CA ASP A 74 -4.49 12.68 -15.82
C ASP A 74 -5.54 11.55 -15.92
N ARG A 75 -5.13 10.38 -16.43
CA ARG A 75 -5.92 9.15 -16.47
C ARG A 75 -5.01 7.94 -16.23
N VAL A 76 -5.10 7.37 -15.05
CA VAL A 76 -4.41 6.13 -14.72
C VAL A 76 -5.11 4.96 -15.42
N THR A 77 -4.35 4.13 -16.13
CA THR A 77 -4.85 2.92 -16.81
C THR A 77 -4.59 1.70 -15.94
N SER A 78 -5.28 0.58 -16.19
CA SER A 78 -4.99 -0.69 -15.50
C SER A 78 -3.54 -1.16 -15.70
N LEU A 79 -2.93 -0.85 -16.86
CA LEU A 79 -1.53 -1.17 -17.12
C LEU A 79 -0.59 -0.28 -16.31
N HIS A 80 -0.92 1.01 -16.13
CA HIS A 80 -0.17 1.88 -15.23
C HIS A 80 -0.23 1.33 -13.80
N ASN A 81 -1.43 1.03 -13.28
CA ASN A 81 -1.58 0.43 -11.95
C ASN A 81 -0.69 -0.79 -11.78
N LEU A 82 -0.74 -1.73 -12.72
CA LEU A 82 0.09 -2.93 -12.67
C LEU A 82 1.60 -2.63 -12.58
N VAL A 83 2.09 -1.68 -13.38
CA VAL A 83 3.51 -1.30 -13.39
C VAL A 83 3.90 -0.61 -12.09
N PHE A 84 3.06 0.29 -11.57
CA PHE A 84 3.32 0.97 -10.31
C PHE A 84 3.29 0.01 -9.13
N ASP A 85 2.33 -0.91 -9.08
CA ASP A 85 2.25 -1.93 -8.04
C ASP A 85 3.51 -2.82 -8.06
N ALA A 86 4.00 -3.21 -9.24
CA ALA A 86 5.24 -3.98 -9.36
C ALA A 86 6.46 -3.22 -8.82
N VAL A 87 6.59 -1.92 -9.14
CA VAL A 87 7.68 -1.07 -8.65
C VAL A 87 7.59 -0.89 -7.13
N ILE A 88 6.41 -0.56 -6.61
CA ILE A 88 6.17 -0.36 -5.17
C ILE A 88 6.45 -1.65 -4.41
N ASN A 89 5.92 -2.78 -4.85
CA ASN A 89 6.13 -4.08 -4.20
C ASN A 89 7.62 -4.44 -4.21
N SER A 90 8.34 -4.16 -5.30
CA SER A 90 9.79 -4.36 -5.37
C SER A 90 10.57 -3.46 -4.41
N MET A 91 10.18 -2.18 -4.28
CA MET A 91 10.82 -1.26 -3.33
C MET A 91 10.58 -1.72 -1.89
N LEU A 92 9.35 -2.10 -1.56
CA LEU A 92 9.01 -2.57 -0.21
C LEU A 92 9.73 -3.88 0.14
N CYS A 93 9.80 -4.84 -0.79
CA CYS A 93 10.56 -6.08 -0.55
C CYS A 93 12.08 -5.84 -0.43
N HIS A 94 12.59 -4.75 -1.03
CA HIS A 94 13.98 -4.37 -0.87
C HIS A 94 14.25 -3.70 0.48
N GLU A 95 13.34 -2.83 0.94
CA GLU A 95 13.43 -2.12 2.23
C GLU A 95 13.19 -3.07 3.41
N PHE A 96 12.28 -4.03 3.25
CA PHE A 96 11.89 -5.02 4.25
C PHE A 96 12.17 -6.45 3.74
N PRO A 97 13.44 -6.90 3.74
CA PRO A 97 13.85 -8.14 3.09
C PRO A 97 13.45 -9.41 3.85
N GLU A 98 12.99 -9.30 5.10
CA GLU A 98 12.63 -10.46 5.90
C GLU A 98 11.40 -11.18 5.30
N PRO A 99 11.39 -12.53 5.28
CA PRO A 99 10.32 -13.30 4.66
C PRO A 99 8.91 -12.95 5.15
N VAL A 100 8.78 -12.54 6.42
CA VAL A 100 7.50 -12.15 7.05
C VAL A 100 6.80 -11.00 6.33
N TYR A 101 7.55 -10.11 5.67
CA TYR A 101 6.99 -9.00 4.89
C TYR A 101 6.64 -9.44 3.46
N SER A 102 7.55 -10.14 2.80
CA SER A 102 7.34 -10.64 1.42
C SER A 102 6.22 -11.68 1.30
N GLU A 103 5.94 -12.42 2.38
CA GLU A 103 4.88 -13.44 2.46
C GLU A 103 3.52 -12.88 2.03
N PHE A 104 3.24 -11.60 2.34
CA PHE A 104 2.01 -10.92 1.95
C PHE A 104 1.82 -10.93 0.43
N PHE A 105 2.79 -10.44 -0.34
CA PHE A 105 2.70 -10.40 -1.80
C PHE A 105 2.73 -11.79 -2.44
N CYS A 106 3.50 -12.72 -1.86
CA CYS A 106 3.59 -14.09 -2.32
C CYS A 106 2.27 -14.87 -2.16
N LYS A 107 1.45 -14.54 -1.16
CA LYS A 107 0.11 -15.12 -0.98
C LYS A 107 -0.93 -14.56 -1.93
N LEU A 108 -0.84 -13.26 -2.23
CA LEU A 108 -1.78 -12.58 -3.12
C LEU A 108 -1.53 -12.89 -4.60
N ASN A 109 -0.28 -13.21 -4.96
CA ASN A 109 0.13 -13.35 -6.35
C ASN A 109 0.79 -14.70 -6.60
N ASP A 110 0.32 -15.40 -7.63
CA ASP A 110 0.93 -16.66 -8.06
C ASP A 110 2.15 -16.42 -8.97
N TRP A 111 3.26 -17.11 -8.68
CA TRP A 111 4.51 -17.02 -9.43
C TRP A 111 4.39 -17.62 -10.84
N ASP A 112 3.59 -18.66 -11.01
CA ASP A 112 3.44 -19.29 -12.31
C ASP A 112 2.47 -18.52 -13.22
N SER A 113 1.71 -17.58 -12.66
CA SER A 113 0.80 -16.70 -13.41
C SER A 113 1.45 -15.40 -13.90
N PHE A 114 1.01 -14.91 -15.06
CA PHE A 114 1.26 -13.54 -15.51
C PHE A 114 -0.06 -12.73 -15.43
N PRO A 115 -0.06 -11.51 -14.84
CA PRO A 115 1.10 -10.75 -14.39
C PRO A 115 1.52 -10.99 -12.92
N GLY A 116 0.92 -11.94 -12.21
CA GLY A 116 1.17 -12.17 -10.77
C GLY A 116 2.65 -12.26 -10.38
N ARG A 117 3.48 -12.91 -11.20
CA ARG A 117 4.94 -12.98 -10.99
C ARG A 117 5.68 -11.64 -10.95
N LEU A 118 5.12 -10.57 -11.52
CA LEU A 118 5.70 -9.22 -11.47
C LEU A 118 5.38 -8.49 -10.16
N LEU A 119 4.38 -8.96 -9.42
CA LEU A 119 3.84 -8.29 -8.23
C LEU A 119 4.38 -8.87 -6.92
N ARG A 120 5.37 -9.76 -6.98
CA ARG A 120 5.99 -10.43 -5.84
C ARG A 120 7.47 -10.67 -6.11
N PRO A 121 8.30 -10.88 -5.06
CA PRO A 121 9.68 -11.28 -5.26
C PRO A 121 9.80 -12.69 -5.87
N PRO A 122 10.93 -13.00 -6.53
CA PRO A 122 11.21 -14.33 -7.03
C PRO A 122 11.38 -15.36 -5.88
N PRO A 123 11.07 -16.64 -6.14
CA PRO A 123 11.26 -17.73 -5.18
C PRO A 123 12.74 -18.04 -4.93
#